data_AF-A0A0D2LAE7-F1
#
_entry.id   AF-A0A0D2LAE7-F1
#
_cell.length_a   1.000
_cell.length_b   1.000
_cell.length_c   1.000
_cell.angle_alpha   90.00
_cell.angle_beta   90.00
_cell.angle_gamma   90.00
#
_symmetry.space_group_name_H-M   'P 1'
#
loop_
_entity.id
_entity.type
_entity.pdbx_description
1 polymer ?
#
loop_
_entity_poly.entity_id
_entity_poly.type
_entity_poly.pdbx_seq_one_letter_code
_entity_poly.pdbx_strand_id
1 'polypeptide(L)'
;MSREACSTSGRALEQLHRFSFVAAASQRRSRRTACSAAEPTPGPLTEDELRALGGSEAELEEQALGDAWRGQFEGDVEGLYDYVARDEEQWLGQVASVLDVPRSMRERQGAMLGLDGLPPGMATDLIGMGNWRLRNSVNRVIGLMVGRLEGAMRELLDDDLTMYPPNKWKDQGWDYIDSLDPQREWDGWSFADMPDPPKGAEGYPRLQVENRVYCSRVFRKLHLEVAVRQDGLEVLHMVLYPRYDFDLPILALDMVVAGGAVTLAVADACPLSANLRLPQHYMQTMVELQEAFLPDPGTSRAVPDWGRAIFSPLAVCMRPDSDQALAGFIKYCVALTRAHLMYSTLLSPIEPRTKPAARRLAELAAGHSRFCANQLANKKTSRVLEAAFGAELTSSYMSQLMFDCDLSDSPPWYDGSLSRLYHEFERNPEPWRDGAELLSIRRELDVSKARVFLDRFIAGEGSIAGERLEFALATMYDADEQFRDAIDDAMPDLAELRLRDPAEVGRRLQQQLLELVGAGQQQQSGQQQQSGQQQQSGQQQQLGQQQQQQQQQQQQQQQEQ
;
A
#
# COMPACT_ATOMS: atom_id res chain seq x y z
N MET A 1 -36.28 -52.15 -50.82
CA MET A 1 -36.90 -53.48 -50.61
C MET A 1 -37.05 -53.70 -49.13
N SER A 2 -38.27 -54.07 -48.72
CA SER A 2 -38.70 -54.61 -47.41
C SER A 2 -38.69 -53.64 -46.21
N ARG A 3 -39.84 -53.07 -45.79
CA ARG A 3 -41.03 -53.63 -45.08
C ARG A 3 -40.80 -53.72 -43.56
N GLU A 4 -41.49 -52.86 -42.78
CA GLU A 4 -42.73 -53.17 -42.00
C GLU A 4 -42.39 -53.82 -40.64
N ALA A 5 -43.05 -53.58 -39.51
CA ALA A 5 -44.21 -52.80 -39.13
C ALA A 5 -44.35 -52.84 -37.58
N CYS A 6 -45.23 -51.97 -37.05
CA CYS A 6 -46.09 -52.15 -35.86
C CYS A 6 -45.49 -52.47 -34.47
N SER A 7 -46.08 -52.08 -33.34
CA SER A 7 -47.19 -51.18 -33.01
C SER A 7 -47.24 -51.01 -31.48
N THR A 8 -47.88 -49.92 -31.04
CA THR A 8 -48.76 -49.79 -29.84
C THR A 8 -48.15 -50.01 -28.44
N SER A 9 -48.48 -49.30 -27.36
CA SER A 9 -49.51 -48.31 -27.01
C SER A 9 -49.25 -47.92 -25.54
N GLY A 10 -49.25 -46.64 -25.16
CA GLY A 10 -50.33 -46.04 -24.34
C GLY A 10 -49.71 -44.90 -23.50
N ARG A 11 -50.07 -43.63 -23.74
CA ARG A 11 -51.07 -42.81 -23.01
C ARG A 11 -50.82 -42.77 -21.48
N ALA A 12 -50.75 -41.62 -20.80
CA ALA A 12 -51.40 -40.34 -21.06
C ALA A 12 -50.88 -39.16 -20.18
N LEU A 13 -51.14 -37.93 -20.69
CA LEU A 13 -51.46 -36.64 -19.98
C LEU A 13 -50.30 -35.92 -19.24
N GLU A 14 -50.04 -34.60 -19.32
CA GLU A 14 -50.73 -33.39 -19.85
C GLU A 14 -49.66 -32.28 -20.02
N GLN A 15 -49.36 -31.80 -21.23
CA GLN A 15 -49.70 -30.47 -21.82
C GLN A 15 -49.37 -29.23 -20.96
N LEU A 16 -48.37 -28.39 -21.32
CA LEU A 16 -48.32 -27.38 -22.41
C LEU A 16 -49.35 -26.25 -22.19
N HIS A 17 -49.13 -24.96 -22.41
CA HIS A 17 -48.00 -24.08 -22.71
C HIS A 17 -48.63 -22.66 -22.78
N ARG A 18 -47.80 -21.63 -22.55
CA ARG A 18 -47.78 -20.36 -23.30
C ARG A 18 -48.81 -19.22 -23.08
N PHE A 19 -48.18 -18.09 -22.75
CA PHE A 19 -48.14 -16.79 -23.44
C PHE A 19 -49.09 -15.65 -23.05
N SER A 20 -48.39 -14.53 -22.81
CA SER A 20 -48.67 -13.13 -23.12
C SER A 20 -49.81 -12.43 -22.40
N PHE A 21 -49.50 -11.25 -21.83
CA PHE A 21 -50.41 -10.11 -21.94
C PHE A 21 -49.65 -8.77 -21.96
N VAL A 22 -50.06 -7.94 -22.92
CA VAL A 22 -49.75 -6.52 -23.08
C VAL A 22 -51.03 -5.73 -22.75
N ALA A 23 -50.84 -4.66 -21.98
CA ALA A 23 -51.56 -3.38 -21.91
C ALA A 23 -53.06 -3.26 -21.54
N ALA A 24 -53.26 -2.17 -20.76
CA ALA A 24 -54.30 -1.13 -20.88
C ALA A 24 -55.63 -1.27 -20.10
N ALA A 25 -55.73 -0.34 -19.13
CA ALA A 25 -56.78 0.67 -18.95
C ALA A 25 -58.11 0.35 -18.25
N SER A 26 -58.30 1.11 -17.16
CA SER A 26 -59.50 1.87 -16.80
C SER A 26 -60.74 1.13 -16.27
N GLN A 27 -61.09 1.38 -14.99
CA GLN A 27 -62.35 2.07 -14.68
C GLN A 27 -62.43 2.59 -13.23
N ARG A 28 -63.04 3.76 -13.13
CA ARG A 28 -63.29 4.63 -11.97
C ARG A 28 -64.26 4.03 -10.96
N ARG A 29 -64.10 4.42 -9.68
CA ARG A 29 -65.24 4.85 -8.83
C ARG A 29 -64.82 5.91 -7.80
N SER A 30 -65.54 7.02 -7.82
CA SER A 30 -65.43 8.16 -6.90
C SER A 30 -66.27 7.94 -5.63
N ARG A 31 -65.83 8.49 -4.48
CA ARG A 31 -66.53 9.59 -3.76
C ARG A 31 -65.88 9.93 -2.39
N ARG A 32 -65.50 11.21 -2.29
CA ARG A 32 -65.78 12.20 -1.21
C ARG A 32 -65.16 12.07 0.21
N THR A 33 -64.20 12.99 0.43
CA THR A 33 -64.07 14.05 1.47
C THR A 33 -63.84 13.74 2.96
N ALA A 34 -62.74 14.36 3.43
CA ALA A 34 -62.50 15.05 4.70
C ALA A 34 -62.06 14.22 5.93
N CYS A 35 -60.79 14.39 6.35
CA CYS A 35 -60.44 15.04 7.61
C CYS A 35 -58.92 15.27 7.69
N SER A 36 -58.51 16.42 8.23
CA SER A 36 -57.12 16.78 8.50
C SER A 36 -56.48 15.84 9.53
N ALA A 37 -55.29 15.32 9.24
CA ALA A 37 -54.35 14.88 10.25
C ALA A 37 -53.06 15.67 10.01
N ALA A 38 -52.64 16.41 11.04
CA ALA A 38 -51.40 17.15 11.04
C ALA A 38 -50.22 16.18 10.82
N GLU A 39 -49.33 16.53 9.90
CA GLU A 39 -48.03 15.86 9.78
C GLU A 39 -47.28 16.06 11.10
N PRO A 40 -46.73 14.99 11.71
CA PRO A 40 -45.89 15.15 12.88
C PRO A 40 -44.63 15.89 12.46
N THR A 41 -44.43 17.10 12.98
CA THR A 41 -43.14 17.79 12.96
C THR A 41 -42.07 16.79 13.44
N PRO A 42 -40.99 16.56 12.68
CA PRO A 42 -39.94 15.65 13.11
C PRO A 42 -39.35 16.21 14.41
N GLY A 43 -39.44 15.42 15.47
CA GLY A 43 -38.75 15.73 16.71
C GLY A 43 -37.23 15.76 16.48
N PRO A 44 -36.45 16.40 17.37
CA PRO A 44 -35.00 16.27 17.34
C PRO A 44 -34.64 14.79 17.39
N LEU A 45 -33.79 14.35 16.45
CA LEU A 45 -33.30 12.98 16.36
C LEU A 45 -32.80 12.53 17.73
N THR A 46 -33.23 11.36 18.17
CA THR A 46 -32.75 10.77 19.42
C THR A 46 -31.26 10.44 19.30
N GLU A 47 -30.56 10.33 20.43
CA GLU A 47 -29.12 10.01 20.46
C GLU A 47 -28.82 8.65 19.79
N ASP A 48 -29.77 7.73 19.85
CA ASP A 48 -29.70 6.43 19.17
C ASP A 48 -29.99 6.54 17.66
N GLU A 49 -30.88 7.44 17.23
CA GLU A 49 -31.09 7.75 15.81
C GLU A 49 -29.90 8.53 15.22
N LEU A 50 -29.24 9.40 15.99
CA LEU A 50 -27.99 10.07 15.61
C LEU A 50 -26.83 9.08 15.49
N ARG A 51 -26.75 8.08 16.37
CA ARG A 51 -25.80 6.95 16.24
C ARG A 51 -26.14 5.96 15.13
N ALA A 52 -27.42 5.85 14.76
CA ALA A 52 -27.86 5.01 13.64
C ALA A 52 -27.71 5.70 12.28
N LEU A 53 -27.73 7.05 12.25
CA LEU A 53 -27.53 7.87 11.06
C LEU A 53 -26.06 8.21 10.81
N GLY A 54 -25.24 8.25 11.85
CA GLY A 54 -23.78 8.28 11.71
C GLY A 54 -23.25 6.87 11.71
N GLY A 55 -22.84 6.35 10.55
CA GLY A 55 -21.93 5.20 10.51
C GLY A 55 -20.76 5.45 11.47
N SER A 56 -20.15 4.39 11.99
CA SER A 56 -18.96 4.57 12.83
C SER A 56 -17.94 5.41 12.05
N GLU A 57 -17.21 6.30 12.73
CA GLU A 57 -16.22 7.20 12.09
C GLU A 57 -15.29 6.43 11.13
N ALA A 58 -14.91 5.21 11.51
CA ALA A 58 -14.13 4.30 10.68
C ALA A 58 -14.83 3.83 9.39
N GLU A 59 -16.14 3.58 9.41
CA GLU A 59 -16.91 3.22 8.20
C GLU A 59 -17.02 4.41 7.24
N LEU A 60 -17.18 5.63 7.77
CA LEU A 60 -17.20 6.86 6.97
C LEU A 60 -15.83 7.14 6.36
N GLU A 61 -14.74 6.95 7.11
CA GLU A 61 -13.37 7.05 6.61
C GLU A 61 -13.08 6.00 5.52
N GLU A 62 -13.50 4.74 5.73
CA GLU A 62 -13.36 3.67 4.75
C GLU A 62 -14.13 3.99 3.47
N GLN A 63 -15.36 4.47 3.60
CA GLN A 63 -16.18 4.88 2.45
C GLN A 63 -15.54 6.05 1.69
N ALA A 64 -15.09 7.10 2.40
CA ALA A 64 -14.43 8.25 1.78
C ALA A 64 -13.13 7.85 1.05
N LEU A 65 -12.35 6.94 1.63
CA LEU A 65 -11.17 6.38 0.99
C LEU A 65 -11.54 5.58 -0.27
N GLY A 66 -12.61 4.79 -0.21
CA GLY A 66 -13.16 4.05 -1.35
C GLY A 66 -13.61 4.96 -2.48
N ASP A 67 -14.34 6.04 -2.16
CA ASP A 67 -14.81 7.04 -3.12
C ASP A 67 -13.64 7.80 -3.75
N ALA A 68 -12.65 8.22 -2.95
CA ALA A 68 -11.44 8.88 -3.44
C ALA A 68 -10.63 7.98 -4.39
N TRP A 69 -10.50 6.69 -4.04
CA TRP A 69 -9.82 5.71 -4.89
C TRP A 69 -10.54 5.49 -6.22
N ARG A 70 -11.85 5.25 -6.18
CA ARG A 70 -12.65 5.04 -7.39
C ARG A 70 -12.73 6.29 -8.26
N GLY A 71 -12.67 7.47 -7.64
CA GLY A 71 -12.56 8.76 -8.31
C GLY A 71 -11.30 8.89 -9.19
N GLN A 72 -10.19 8.23 -8.84
CA GLN A 72 -8.96 8.28 -9.65
C GLN A 72 -9.09 7.65 -11.04
N PHE A 73 -10.10 6.80 -11.26
CA PHE A 73 -10.41 6.23 -12.58
C PHE A 73 -11.85 6.51 -13.00
N GLU A 74 -12.52 7.49 -12.39
CA GLU A 74 -13.90 7.94 -12.72
C GLU A 74 -14.95 6.82 -12.76
N GLY A 75 -14.69 5.68 -12.12
CA GLY A 75 -15.50 4.47 -12.27
C GLY A 75 -15.36 3.75 -13.61
N ASP A 76 -14.49 4.20 -14.51
CA ASP A 76 -14.11 3.57 -15.78
C ASP A 76 -13.12 2.41 -15.53
N VAL A 77 -13.69 1.26 -15.20
CA VAL A 77 -12.92 0.02 -14.97
C VAL A 77 -12.28 -0.54 -16.25
N GLU A 78 -12.85 -0.26 -17.43
CA GLU A 78 -12.27 -0.65 -18.72
C GLU A 78 -11.00 0.15 -19.00
N GLY A 79 -11.06 1.44 -18.70
CA GLY A 79 -9.97 2.38 -18.74
C GLY A 79 -8.72 1.97 -17.95
N LEU A 80 -8.89 1.23 -16.85
CA LEU A 80 -7.75 0.68 -16.12
C LEU A 80 -6.88 -0.23 -17.00
N TYR A 81 -7.44 -0.90 -18.01
CA TYR A 81 -6.67 -1.63 -19.01
C TYR A 81 -6.30 -0.75 -20.23
N ASP A 82 -7.24 0.03 -20.75
CA ASP A 82 -7.08 0.80 -21.99
C ASP A 82 -6.24 2.09 -21.82
N TYR A 83 -5.56 2.27 -20.68
CA TYR A 83 -4.73 3.44 -20.38
C TYR A 83 -3.72 3.78 -21.49
N VAL A 84 -3.06 2.78 -22.09
CA VAL A 84 -2.10 3.04 -23.18
C VAL A 84 -2.78 3.58 -24.44
N ALA A 85 -3.98 3.10 -24.78
CA ALA A 85 -4.73 3.61 -25.91
C ALA A 85 -5.18 5.05 -25.66
N ARG A 86 -5.59 5.36 -24.43
CA ARG A 86 -5.94 6.73 -24.01
C ARG A 86 -4.73 7.66 -24.06
N ASP A 87 -3.58 7.21 -23.55
CA ASP A 87 -2.31 7.94 -23.60
C ASP A 87 -1.88 8.21 -25.05
N GLU A 88 -2.02 7.20 -25.93
CA GLU A 88 -1.72 7.32 -27.36
C GLU A 88 -2.63 8.33 -28.04
N GLU A 89 -3.94 8.27 -27.80
CA GLU A 89 -4.89 9.23 -28.37
C GLU A 89 -4.59 10.67 -27.90
N GLN A 90 -4.31 10.84 -26.60
CA GLN A 90 -3.96 12.14 -26.03
C GLN A 90 -2.63 12.66 -26.60
N TRP A 91 -1.62 11.80 -26.71
CA TRP A 91 -0.31 12.17 -27.26
C TRP A 91 -0.38 12.50 -28.75
N LEU A 92 -1.11 11.72 -29.55
CA LEU A 92 -1.32 12.02 -30.97
C LEU A 92 -2.02 13.37 -31.17
N GLY A 93 -2.99 13.70 -30.31
CA GLY A 93 -3.60 15.03 -30.28
C GLY A 93 -2.60 16.15 -29.98
N GLN A 94 -1.71 15.94 -29.01
CA GLN A 94 -0.64 16.89 -28.67
C GLN A 94 0.40 17.02 -29.79
N VAL A 95 0.87 15.92 -30.38
CA VAL A 95 1.83 15.94 -31.49
C VAL A 95 1.24 16.63 -32.70
N ALA A 96 -0.02 16.37 -33.06
CA ALA A 96 -0.70 17.08 -34.14
C ALA A 96 -0.66 18.60 -33.91
N SER A 97 -0.98 19.04 -32.68
CA SER A 97 -0.92 20.45 -32.30
C SER A 97 0.50 21.04 -32.37
N VAL A 98 1.54 20.26 -32.02
CA VAL A 98 2.96 20.66 -32.11
C VAL A 98 3.42 20.73 -33.56
N LEU A 99 2.95 19.82 -34.43
CA LEU A 99 3.25 19.83 -35.86
C LEU A 99 2.63 21.05 -36.56
N ASP A 100 1.50 21.55 -36.07
CA ASP A 100 0.88 22.81 -36.51
C ASP A 100 1.69 24.07 -36.12
N VAL A 101 2.60 23.95 -35.15
CA VAL A 101 3.53 25.02 -34.80
C VAL A 101 4.64 25.13 -35.87
N PRO A 102 4.93 26.33 -36.39
CA PRO A 102 6.00 26.54 -37.37
C PRO A 102 7.33 25.94 -36.90
N ARG A 103 8.00 25.20 -37.80
CA ARG A 103 9.25 24.47 -37.50
C ARG A 103 10.32 25.35 -36.83
N SER A 104 10.40 26.63 -37.22
CA SER A 104 11.33 27.60 -36.64
C SER A 104 11.06 27.95 -35.17
N MET A 105 9.84 27.77 -34.68
CA MET A 105 9.50 27.91 -33.26
C MET A 105 9.82 26.63 -32.49
N ARG A 106 9.55 25.47 -33.08
CA ARG A 106 9.90 24.16 -32.50
C ARG A 106 11.40 24.00 -32.25
N GLU A 107 12.22 24.41 -33.22
CA GLU A 107 13.69 24.36 -33.11
C GLU A 107 14.24 25.34 -32.06
N ARG A 108 13.52 26.43 -31.72
CA ARG A 108 13.89 27.35 -30.62
C ARG A 108 13.46 26.86 -29.24
N GLN A 109 12.41 26.03 -29.18
CA GLN A 109 11.87 25.48 -27.93
C GLN A 109 12.45 24.10 -27.57
N GLY A 110 13.36 23.55 -28.38
CA GLY A 110 14.05 22.29 -28.06
C GLY A 110 13.19 21.02 -28.15
N ALA A 111 12.06 21.06 -28.88
CA ALA A 111 11.17 19.91 -29.03
C ALA A 111 11.80 18.83 -29.92
N MET A 112 12.53 17.89 -29.30
CA MET A 112 13.07 16.71 -29.97
C MET A 112 12.22 15.50 -29.61
N LEU A 113 11.45 14.97 -30.57
CA LEU A 113 10.65 13.75 -30.41
C LEU A 113 11.59 12.53 -30.38
N GLY A 114 12.18 12.26 -29.22
CA GLY A 114 12.80 10.97 -28.85
C GLY A 114 11.83 10.11 -28.02
N LEU A 115 12.28 8.93 -27.58
CA LEU A 115 11.52 8.10 -26.61
C LEU A 115 11.18 8.88 -25.33
N ASP A 116 11.99 9.89 -24.99
CA ASP A 116 11.81 10.79 -23.83
C ASP A 116 10.53 11.65 -23.92
N GLY A 117 9.88 11.71 -25.10
CA GLY A 117 8.63 12.45 -25.30
C GLY A 117 7.38 11.57 -25.38
N LEU A 118 7.50 10.25 -25.23
CA LEU A 118 6.35 9.34 -25.20
C LEU A 118 5.73 9.30 -23.80
N PRO A 119 4.39 9.18 -23.69
CA PRO A 119 3.75 8.87 -22.41
C PRO A 119 4.37 7.60 -21.79
N PRO A 120 4.59 7.55 -20.47
CA PRO A 120 5.20 6.39 -19.81
C PRO A 120 4.50 5.06 -20.11
N GLY A 121 3.16 5.07 -20.25
CA GLY A 121 2.38 3.90 -20.63
C GLY A 121 2.74 3.37 -22.03
N MET A 122 2.84 4.26 -23.02
CA MET A 122 3.29 3.92 -24.38
C MET A 122 4.76 3.50 -24.42
N ALA A 123 5.63 4.25 -23.73
CA ALA A 123 7.04 3.93 -23.66
C ALA A 123 7.23 2.52 -23.09
N THR A 124 6.48 2.17 -22.03
CA THR A 124 6.62 0.85 -21.43
C THR A 124 6.00 -0.25 -22.27
N ASP A 125 4.91 0.01 -22.98
CA ASP A 125 4.35 -0.96 -23.93
C ASP A 125 5.29 -1.24 -25.12
N LEU A 126 5.96 -0.20 -25.62
CA LEU A 126 6.97 -0.31 -26.67
C LEU A 126 8.24 -1.01 -26.21
N ILE A 127 8.67 -0.75 -24.98
CA ILE A 127 9.85 -1.36 -24.38
C ILE A 127 9.56 -2.83 -24.02
N GLY A 128 8.32 -3.17 -23.66
CA GLY A 128 7.90 -4.51 -23.27
C GLY A 128 8.73 -5.02 -22.09
N MET A 129 9.40 -6.16 -22.28
CA MET A 129 10.39 -6.68 -21.32
C MET A 129 11.75 -5.96 -21.36
N GLY A 130 11.87 -4.76 -21.94
CA GLY A 130 13.05 -3.90 -21.95
C GLY A 130 14.41 -4.61 -21.87
N ASN A 131 15.10 -4.43 -20.74
CA ASN A 131 16.44 -4.99 -20.49
C ASN A 131 16.43 -6.41 -19.88
N TRP A 132 15.31 -7.14 -19.92
CA TRP A 132 15.26 -8.51 -19.40
C TRP A 132 16.15 -9.39 -20.28
N ARG A 133 16.97 -10.23 -19.66
CA ARG A 133 17.86 -11.19 -20.32
C ARG A 133 17.05 -12.25 -21.07
N LEU A 134 15.91 -12.67 -20.51
CA LEU A 134 15.03 -13.69 -21.07
C LEU A 134 14.00 -13.15 -22.08
N ARG A 135 14.03 -11.86 -22.45
CA ARG A 135 12.99 -11.22 -23.30
C ARG A 135 12.71 -11.93 -24.64
N ASN A 136 13.71 -12.59 -25.21
CA ASN A 136 13.61 -13.29 -26.50
C ASN A 136 13.35 -14.80 -26.37
N SER A 137 13.37 -15.32 -25.14
CA SER A 137 13.21 -16.75 -24.84
C SER A 137 11.85 -17.11 -24.28
N VAL A 138 11.05 -16.10 -23.90
CA VAL A 138 9.73 -16.28 -23.30
C VAL A 138 8.60 -16.21 -24.33
N ASN A 139 7.48 -16.81 -23.99
CA ASN A 139 6.22 -16.74 -24.68
C ASN A 139 5.76 -15.27 -24.75
N ARG A 140 5.20 -14.89 -25.90
CA ARG A 140 4.71 -13.53 -26.15
C ARG A 140 3.70 -13.05 -25.11
N VAL A 141 2.89 -13.96 -24.57
CA VAL A 141 1.90 -13.65 -23.52
C VAL A 141 2.59 -13.24 -22.23
N ILE A 142 3.61 -13.99 -21.79
CA ILE A 142 4.42 -13.62 -20.62
C ILE A 142 5.13 -12.29 -20.88
N GLY A 143 5.72 -12.12 -22.06
CA GLY A 143 6.41 -10.87 -22.40
C GLY A 143 5.51 -9.64 -22.39
N LEU A 144 4.29 -9.76 -22.93
CA LEU A 144 3.27 -8.71 -22.86
C LEU A 144 2.88 -8.41 -21.42
N MET A 145 2.61 -9.44 -20.62
CA MET A 145 2.23 -9.30 -19.21
C MET A 145 3.32 -8.59 -18.42
N VAL A 146 4.58 -9.03 -18.52
CA VAL A 146 5.70 -8.40 -17.82
C VAL A 146 5.83 -6.93 -18.21
N GLY A 147 5.77 -6.61 -19.50
CA GLY A 147 5.82 -5.22 -19.97
C GLY A 147 4.70 -4.37 -19.35
N ARG A 148 3.46 -4.85 -19.38
CA ARG A 148 2.31 -4.12 -18.84
C ARG A 148 2.33 -3.97 -17.32
N LEU A 149 2.75 -5.01 -16.59
CA LEU A 149 2.81 -5.01 -15.13
C LEU A 149 3.95 -4.14 -14.61
N GLU A 150 5.17 -4.32 -15.14
CA GLU A 150 6.32 -3.48 -14.78
C GLU A 150 6.10 -2.03 -15.22
N GLY A 151 5.43 -1.81 -16.36
CA GLY A 151 5.03 -0.48 -16.83
C GLY A 151 4.06 0.22 -15.90
N ALA A 152 3.01 -0.47 -15.46
CA ALA A 152 2.09 0.07 -14.45
C ALA A 152 2.84 0.48 -13.16
N MET A 153 3.82 -0.31 -12.71
CA MET A 153 4.64 0.05 -11.55
C MET A 153 5.46 1.31 -11.82
N ARG A 154 6.14 1.40 -12.96
CA ARG A 154 6.99 2.56 -13.32
C ARG A 154 6.17 3.83 -13.49
N GLU A 155 5.01 3.75 -14.13
CA GLU A 155 4.12 4.88 -14.36
C GLU A 155 3.48 5.38 -13.07
N LEU A 156 2.89 4.49 -12.26
CA LEU A 156 2.05 4.89 -11.13
C LEU A 156 2.85 5.15 -9.85
N LEU A 157 4.02 4.53 -9.69
CA LEU A 157 4.91 4.80 -8.55
C LEU A 157 5.96 5.85 -8.89
N ASP A 158 6.39 5.94 -10.15
CA ASP A 158 7.31 6.97 -10.66
C ASP A 158 8.54 7.14 -9.75
N ASP A 159 8.75 8.34 -9.18
CA ASP A 159 9.83 8.65 -8.24
C ASP A 159 9.84 7.80 -6.95
N ASP A 160 8.73 7.15 -6.60
CA ASP A 160 8.64 6.24 -5.43
C ASP A 160 9.20 4.84 -5.74
N LEU A 161 9.34 4.46 -7.01
CA LEU A 161 9.82 3.14 -7.39
C LEU A 161 11.35 3.07 -7.33
N THR A 162 11.88 2.30 -6.38
CA THR A 162 13.32 2.13 -6.18
C THR A 162 13.73 0.68 -6.33
N MET A 163 14.98 0.43 -6.69
CA MET A 163 15.52 -0.95 -6.75
C MET A 163 15.61 -1.53 -5.33
N TYR A 164 15.15 -2.77 -5.16
CA TYR A 164 15.27 -3.46 -3.88
C TYR A 164 16.75 -3.67 -3.50
N PRO A 165 17.13 -3.51 -2.22
CA PRO A 165 18.54 -3.53 -1.78
C PRO A 165 19.32 -4.73 -2.36
N PRO A 166 20.35 -4.48 -3.21
CA PRO A 166 21.06 -5.55 -3.92
C PRO A 166 21.63 -6.63 -3.01
N ASN A 167 22.14 -6.24 -1.85
CA ASN A 167 22.71 -7.14 -0.83
C ASN A 167 21.75 -8.21 -0.32
N LYS A 168 20.45 -8.03 -0.49
CA LYS A 168 19.46 -9.03 -0.06
C LYS A 168 19.21 -10.12 -1.08
N TRP A 169 19.52 -9.91 -2.35
CA TRP A 169 19.12 -10.84 -3.41
C TRP A 169 20.10 -10.89 -4.57
N LYS A 170 20.45 -9.73 -5.14
CA LYS A 170 21.33 -9.62 -6.29
C LYS A 170 22.76 -10.08 -5.96
N ASP A 171 23.26 -9.75 -4.78
CA ASP A 171 24.59 -10.18 -4.31
C ASP A 171 24.65 -11.69 -4.06
N GLN A 172 23.48 -12.33 -3.82
CA GLN A 172 23.35 -13.79 -3.76
C GLN A 172 23.24 -14.43 -5.16
N GLY A 173 23.26 -13.61 -6.22
CA GLY A 173 23.11 -14.05 -7.60
C GLY A 173 21.71 -14.46 -8.00
N TRP A 174 20.69 -14.07 -7.23
CA TRP A 174 19.31 -14.39 -7.56
C TRP A 174 18.71 -13.46 -8.61
N ASP A 175 19.44 -12.48 -9.13
CA ASP A 175 18.95 -11.65 -10.23
C ASP A 175 18.81 -12.43 -11.54
N TYR A 176 19.64 -13.45 -11.71
CA TYR A 176 19.54 -14.41 -12.79
C TYR A 176 20.19 -15.73 -12.37
N ILE A 177 19.41 -16.81 -12.39
CA ILE A 177 19.82 -18.16 -12.00
C ILE A 177 19.71 -19.07 -13.22
N ASP A 178 20.76 -19.85 -13.47
CA ASP A 178 20.84 -20.80 -14.59
C ASP A 178 21.19 -22.18 -14.07
N SER A 179 20.45 -23.22 -14.46
CA SER A 179 20.68 -24.57 -13.94
C SER A 179 21.96 -25.20 -14.46
N LEU A 180 22.55 -24.66 -15.54
CA LEU A 180 23.87 -25.08 -16.00
C LEU A 180 25.01 -24.52 -15.14
N ASP A 181 24.79 -23.39 -14.48
CA ASP A 181 25.76 -22.74 -13.61
C ASP A 181 25.07 -22.10 -12.39
N PRO A 182 24.51 -22.92 -11.47
CA PRO A 182 23.75 -22.40 -10.34
C PRO A 182 24.63 -21.67 -9.32
N GLN A 183 25.94 -21.91 -9.33
CA GLN A 183 26.91 -21.27 -8.43
C GLN A 183 27.62 -20.06 -9.07
N ARG A 184 27.33 -19.75 -10.35
CA ARG A 184 27.92 -18.64 -11.10
C ARG A 184 29.44 -18.73 -11.19
N GLU A 185 29.97 -19.94 -11.37
CA GLU A 185 31.41 -20.18 -11.51
C GLU A 185 31.96 -19.68 -12.86
N TRP A 186 31.10 -19.44 -13.85
CA TRP A 186 31.50 -19.09 -15.22
C TRP A 186 31.51 -17.59 -15.50
N ASP A 187 31.99 -16.80 -14.53
CA ASP A 187 32.15 -15.35 -14.63
C ASP A 187 32.88 -14.94 -15.94
N GLY A 188 32.20 -14.16 -16.78
CA GLY A 188 32.74 -13.59 -18.03
C GLY A 188 32.18 -14.16 -19.34
N TRP A 189 31.39 -15.23 -19.32
CA TRP A 189 30.64 -15.72 -20.49
C TRP A 189 29.22 -15.15 -20.51
N SER A 190 28.70 -14.80 -21.69
CA SER A 190 27.28 -14.47 -21.81
C SER A 190 26.47 -15.76 -21.68
N PHE A 191 25.43 -15.76 -20.84
CA PHE A 191 24.47 -16.87 -20.74
C PHE A 191 23.84 -17.22 -22.11
N ALA A 192 23.80 -16.26 -23.03
CA ALA A 192 23.34 -16.43 -24.41
C ALA A 192 24.30 -17.24 -25.29
N ASP A 193 25.58 -17.32 -24.91
CA ASP A 193 26.61 -18.07 -25.65
C ASP A 193 26.65 -19.55 -25.24
N MET A 194 25.87 -19.94 -24.22
CA MET A 194 25.80 -21.32 -23.75
C MET A 194 24.67 -22.08 -24.44
N PRO A 195 25.00 -23.08 -25.28
CA PRO A 195 23.98 -23.86 -25.96
C PRO A 195 23.24 -24.75 -24.97
N ASP A 196 21.94 -24.91 -25.18
CA ASP A 196 21.15 -25.80 -24.35
C ASP A 196 21.60 -27.27 -24.49
N PRO A 197 21.61 -28.04 -23.39
CA PRO A 197 22.02 -29.45 -23.43
C PRO A 197 21.03 -30.27 -24.25
N PRO A 198 21.48 -31.26 -25.05
CA PRO A 198 20.56 -32.11 -25.79
C PRO A 198 19.72 -32.96 -24.83
N LYS A 199 18.51 -33.34 -25.26
CA LYS A 199 17.60 -34.17 -24.46
C LYS A 199 18.29 -35.47 -24.01
N GLY A 200 18.34 -35.68 -22.70
CA GLY A 200 18.95 -36.85 -22.06
C GLY A 200 20.42 -36.68 -21.67
N ALA A 201 21.05 -35.55 -21.99
CA ALA A 201 22.34 -35.17 -21.42
C ALA A 201 22.19 -34.60 -20.00
N GLU A 202 23.30 -34.55 -19.27
CA GLU A 202 23.39 -33.85 -18.00
C GLU A 202 23.01 -32.38 -18.17
N GLY A 203 22.28 -31.83 -17.19
CA GLY A 203 21.73 -30.47 -17.24
C GLY A 203 20.42 -30.33 -18.03
N TYR A 204 19.94 -31.36 -18.73
CA TYR A 204 18.61 -31.33 -19.36
C TYR A 204 17.49 -31.71 -18.37
N PRO A 205 16.35 -30.99 -18.35
CA PRO A 205 16.11 -29.74 -19.08
C PRO A 205 16.75 -28.54 -18.34
N ARG A 206 17.39 -27.64 -19.10
CA ARG A 206 17.91 -26.39 -18.53
C ARG A 206 16.76 -25.52 -18.01
N LEU A 207 16.93 -24.92 -16.83
CA LEU A 207 16.02 -23.94 -16.25
C LEU A 207 16.76 -22.62 -16.03
N GLN A 208 16.21 -21.53 -16.56
CA GLN A 208 16.69 -20.18 -16.37
C GLN A 208 15.60 -19.37 -15.64
N VAL A 209 15.99 -18.63 -14.61
CA VAL A 209 15.09 -17.78 -13.82
C VAL A 209 15.69 -16.38 -13.77
N GLU A 210 14.90 -15.37 -14.11
CA GLU A 210 15.29 -13.96 -14.00
C GLU A 210 14.34 -13.24 -13.04
N ASN A 211 14.92 -12.44 -12.14
CA ASN A 211 14.18 -11.72 -11.13
C ASN A 211 14.38 -10.21 -11.28
N ARG A 212 13.30 -9.45 -11.06
CA ARG A 212 13.34 -8.01 -10.83
C ARG A 212 12.60 -7.69 -9.55
N VAL A 213 13.27 -6.98 -8.67
CA VAL A 213 12.75 -6.67 -7.34
C VAL A 213 12.91 -5.17 -7.07
N TYR A 214 11.80 -4.56 -6.68
CA TYR A 214 11.69 -3.14 -6.35
C TYR A 214 11.16 -2.95 -4.94
N CYS A 215 11.23 -1.72 -4.43
CA CYS A 215 10.53 -1.27 -3.24
C CYS A 215 10.01 0.16 -3.44
N SER A 216 9.08 0.58 -2.57
CA SER A 216 8.50 1.92 -2.58
C SER A 216 8.12 2.35 -1.15
N ARG A 217 7.56 3.55 -0.98
CA ARG A 217 6.98 4.01 0.28
C ARG A 217 5.98 3.03 0.86
N VAL A 218 5.09 2.46 0.05
CA VAL A 218 4.00 1.59 0.52
C VAL A 218 4.37 0.12 0.44
N PHE A 219 5.22 -0.26 -0.53
CA PHE A 219 5.60 -1.64 -0.75
C PHE A 219 7.01 -1.92 -0.22
N ARG A 220 7.13 -2.88 0.70
CA ARG A 220 8.46 -3.37 1.08
C ARG A 220 9.11 -4.09 -0.10
N LYS A 221 8.33 -4.75 -0.96
CA LYS A 221 8.84 -5.54 -2.07
C LYS A 221 7.83 -5.69 -3.19
N LEU A 222 8.21 -5.31 -4.41
CA LEU A 222 7.50 -5.66 -5.64
C LEU A 222 8.40 -6.61 -6.41
N HIS A 223 8.01 -7.88 -6.51
CA HIS A 223 8.83 -8.94 -7.11
C HIS A 223 8.16 -9.43 -8.39
N LEU A 224 8.87 -9.34 -9.52
CA LEU A 224 8.57 -10.05 -10.75
C LEU A 224 9.63 -11.12 -11.00
N GLU A 225 9.20 -12.31 -11.34
CA GLU A 225 10.04 -13.44 -11.70
C GLU A 225 9.55 -14.04 -13.01
N VAL A 226 10.48 -14.32 -13.92
CA VAL A 226 10.22 -15.08 -15.13
C VAL A 226 11.14 -16.28 -15.18
N ALA A 227 10.56 -17.46 -15.37
CA ALA A 227 11.30 -18.70 -15.50
C ALA A 227 11.03 -19.34 -16.86
N VAL A 228 12.08 -19.80 -17.53
CA VAL A 228 12.02 -20.52 -18.81
C VAL A 228 12.76 -21.84 -18.65
N ARG A 229 12.08 -22.93 -18.95
CA ARG A 229 12.65 -24.28 -18.98
C ARG A 229 12.69 -24.79 -20.41
N GLN A 230 13.81 -25.40 -20.77
CA GLN A 230 14.13 -25.86 -22.12
C GLN A 230 13.08 -26.79 -22.75
N ASP A 231 12.29 -27.50 -21.95
CA ASP A 231 11.22 -28.39 -22.41
C ASP A 231 9.88 -27.67 -22.67
N GLY A 232 9.86 -26.34 -22.63
CA GLY A 232 8.71 -25.50 -22.94
C GLY A 232 7.78 -25.21 -21.75
N LEU A 233 8.26 -25.40 -20.51
CA LEU A 233 7.61 -24.86 -19.32
C LEU A 233 8.11 -23.44 -19.10
N GLU A 234 7.17 -22.50 -18.93
CA GLU A 234 7.49 -21.12 -18.60
C GLU A 234 6.58 -20.62 -17.49
N VAL A 235 7.09 -19.75 -16.63
CA VAL A 235 6.37 -19.22 -15.48
C VAL A 235 6.57 -17.71 -15.41
N LEU A 236 5.48 -16.99 -15.17
CA LEU A 236 5.49 -15.62 -14.68
C LEU A 236 4.94 -15.64 -13.26
N HIS A 237 5.72 -15.11 -12.32
CA HIS A 237 5.34 -14.94 -10.94
C HIS A 237 5.46 -13.46 -10.57
N MET A 238 4.44 -12.91 -9.91
CA MET A 238 4.47 -11.54 -9.40
C MET A 238 3.82 -11.47 -8.03
N VAL A 239 4.51 -10.85 -7.07
CA VAL A 239 3.94 -10.54 -5.76
C VAL A 239 4.32 -9.13 -5.31
N LEU A 240 3.32 -8.35 -4.89
CA LEU A 240 3.50 -7.02 -4.32
C LEU A 240 3.19 -7.11 -2.83
N TYR A 241 4.23 -6.95 -2.05
CA TYR A 241 4.21 -7.01 -0.60
C TYR A 241 4.15 -5.59 -0.01
N PRO A 242 3.02 -5.18 0.58
CA PRO A 242 2.97 -3.93 1.33
C PRO A 242 3.94 -3.96 2.52
N ARG A 243 4.35 -2.78 2.99
CA ARG A 243 5.02 -2.68 4.29
C ARG A 243 4.02 -3.06 5.39
N TYR A 244 4.54 -3.56 6.51
CA TYR A 244 3.74 -4.16 7.57
C TYR A 244 2.81 -3.17 8.29
N ASP A 245 3.05 -1.87 8.11
CA ASP A 245 2.28 -0.77 8.65
C ASP A 245 1.24 -0.21 7.67
N PHE A 246 1.11 -0.74 6.45
CA PHE A 246 0.09 -0.32 5.50
C PHE A 246 -1.04 -1.33 5.42
N ASP A 247 -2.28 -0.86 5.53
CA ASP A 247 -3.47 -1.70 5.39
C ASP A 247 -3.83 -1.92 3.92
N LEU A 248 -3.03 -2.76 3.28
CA LEU A 248 -3.14 -3.11 1.87
C LEU A 248 -3.05 -4.65 1.74
N PRO A 249 -3.85 -5.30 0.88
CA PRO A 249 -3.68 -6.73 0.63
C PRO A 249 -2.36 -7.02 -0.10
N ILE A 250 -1.93 -8.29 -0.10
CA ILE A 250 -0.81 -8.74 -0.95
C ILE A 250 -1.38 -9.03 -2.34
N LEU A 251 -0.96 -8.29 -3.37
CA LEU A 251 -1.33 -8.65 -4.73
C LEU A 251 -0.42 -9.79 -5.22
N ALA A 252 -1.01 -10.89 -5.68
CA ALA A 252 -0.29 -12.06 -6.17
C ALA A 252 -0.83 -12.53 -7.52
N LEU A 253 0.07 -12.87 -8.43
CA LEU A 253 -0.22 -13.40 -9.76
C LEU A 253 0.75 -14.50 -10.13
N ASP A 254 0.22 -15.59 -10.67
CA ASP A 254 0.99 -16.69 -11.25
C ASP A 254 0.41 -17.09 -12.62
N MET A 255 1.26 -17.21 -13.63
CA MET A 255 0.91 -17.74 -14.94
C MET A 255 1.90 -18.83 -15.34
N VAL A 256 1.40 -20.00 -15.72
CA VAL A 256 2.21 -21.14 -16.17
C VAL A 256 1.85 -21.49 -17.60
N VAL A 257 2.82 -21.35 -18.50
CA VAL A 257 2.74 -21.81 -19.89
C VAL A 257 3.41 -23.17 -19.99
N ALA A 258 2.76 -24.13 -20.63
CA ALA A 258 3.35 -25.41 -20.94
C ALA A 258 2.91 -25.87 -22.32
N GLY A 259 3.86 -26.25 -23.17
CA GLY A 259 3.57 -26.65 -24.56
C GLY A 259 2.96 -25.53 -25.39
N GLY A 260 3.34 -24.28 -25.12
CA GLY A 260 2.88 -23.08 -25.84
C GLY A 260 1.50 -22.54 -25.42
N ALA A 261 0.80 -23.21 -24.49
CA ALA A 261 -0.50 -22.76 -23.99
C ALA A 261 -0.46 -22.46 -22.48
N VAL A 262 -1.27 -21.49 -22.03
CA VAL A 262 -1.43 -21.19 -20.60
C VAL A 262 -2.22 -22.32 -19.93
N THR A 263 -1.58 -23.02 -19.00
CA THR A 263 -2.15 -24.19 -18.31
C THR A 263 -2.64 -23.89 -16.89
N LEU A 264 -2.18 -22.78 -16.32
CA LEU A 264 -2.62 -22.23 -15.05
C LEU A 264 -2.47 -20.70 -15.08
N ALA A 265 -3.50 -20.01 -14.63
CA ALA A 265 -3.53 -18.57 -14.49
C ALA A 265 -4.22 -18.25 -13.15
N VAL A 266 -3.51 -17.58 -12.25
CA VAL A 266 -3.98 -17.22 -10.91
C VAL A 266 -3.72 -15.74 -10.67
N ALA A 267 -4.70 -15.01 -10.14
CA ALA A 267 -4.54 -13.63 -9.72
C ALA A 267 -5.49 -13.31 -8.55
N ASP A 268 -4.97 -12.67 -7.51
CA ASP A 268 -5.76 -12.27 -6.35
C ASP A 268 -5.14 -11.10 -5.57
N ALA A 269 -6.00 -10.32 -4.92
CA ALA A 269 -5.61 -9.42 -3.84
C ALA A 269 -5.80 -10.16 -2.52
N CYS A 270 -4.73 -10.76 -2.01
CA CYS A 270 -4.78 -11.68 -0.89
C CYS A 270 -5.00 -10.91 0.44
N PRO A 271 -6.11 -11.17 1.16
CA PRO A 271 -6.47 -10.45 2.37
C PRO A 271 -5.53 -10.80 3.54
N LEU A 272 -5.14 -9.78 4.30
CA LEU A 272 -4.34 -9.95 5.51
C LEU A 272 -5.20 -10.18 6.76
N SER A 273 -6.49 -9.81 6.70
CA SER A 273 -7.48 -10.05 7.75
C SER A 273 -7.65 -11.54 8.07
N ALA A 274 -8.01 -11.85 9.31
CA ALA A 274 -8.21 -13.24 9.75
C ALA A 274 -9.45 -13.91 9.11
N ASN A 275 -10.44 -13.12 8.69
CA ASN A 275 -11.66 -13.60 8.04
C ASN A 275 -11.52 -13.75 6.51
N LEU A 276 -10.32 -13.50 5.97
CA LEU A 276 -10.03 -13.55 4.54
C LEU A 276 -10.94 -12.63 3.71
N ARG A 277 -11.33 -11.46 4.24
CA ARG A 277 -12.09 -10.45 3.51
C ARG A 277 -11.26 -9.19 3.28
N LEU A 278 -11.51 -8.58 2.13
CA LEU A 278 -10.99 -7.26 1.76
C LEU A 278 -12.00 -6.16 2.16
N PRO A 279 -11.57 -4.89 2.22
CA PRO A 279 -12.47 -3.75 2.32
C PRO A 279 -13.58 -3.77 1.25
N GLN A 280 -14.74 -3.20 1.54
CA GLN A 280 -15.93 -3.35 0.68
C GLN A 280 -15.70 -2.75 -0.71
N HIS A 281 -15.16 -1.53 -0.79
CA HIS A 281 -14.82 -0.87 -2.06
C HIS A 281 -13.83 -1.69 -2.89
N TYR A 282 -12.90 -2.39 -2.22
CA TYR A 282 -11.92 -3.25 -2.88
C TYR A 282 -12.59 -4.48 -3.50
N MET A 283 -13.45 -5.18 -2.74
CA MET A 283 -14.22 -6.30 -3.26
C MET A 283 -15.13 -5.88 -4.43
N GLN A 284 -15.80 -4.74 -4.31
CA GLN A 284 -16.68 -4.23 -5.37
C GLN A 284 -15.90 -3.96 -6.66
N THR A 285 -14.74 -3.31 -6.55
CA THR A 285 -13.88 -3.05 -7.71
C THR A 285 -13.39 -4.35 -8.35
N MET A 286 -13.02 -5.37 -7.56
CA MET A 286 -12.66 -6.68 -8.10
C MET A 286 -13.83 -7.35 -8.85
N VAL A 287 -15.06 -7.28 -8.33
CA VAL A 287 -16.25 -7.84 -9.00
C VAL A 287 -16.48 -7.15 -10.34
N GLU A 288 -16.47 -5.82 -10.37
CA GLU A 288 -16.66 -5.05 -11.61
C GLU A 288 -15.57 -5.37 -12.65
N LEU A 289 -14.31 -5.53 -12.23
CA LEU A 289 -13.22 -5.96 -13.11
C LEU A 289 -13.43 -7.38 -13.66
N GLN A 290 -13.95 -8.29 -12.84
CA GLN A 290 -14.26 -9.65 -13.28
C GLN A 290 -15.41 -9.64 -14.29
N GLU A 291 -16.47 -8.88 -14.04
CA GLU A 291 -17.62 -8.71 -14.95
C GLU A 291 -17.23 -8.05 -16.27
N ALA A 292 -16.31 -7.08 -16.25
CA ALA A 292 -15.85 -6.38 -17.43
C ALA A 292 -14.95 -7.25 -18.33
N PHE A 293 -14.06 -8.04 -17.75
CA PHE A 293 -12.97 -8.67 -18.51
C PHE A 293 -13.02 -10.19 -18.60
N LEU A 294 -13.54 -10.88 -17.59
CA LEU A 294 -13.50 -12.34 -17.57
C LEU A 294 -14.70 -12.94 -18.31
N PRO A 295 -14.51 -14.01 -19.08
CA PRO A 295 -15.62 -14.76 -19.65
C PRO A 295 -16.40 -15.50 -18.56
N ASP A 296 -17.58 -16.03 -18.93
CA ASP A 296 -18.48 -16.79 -18.05
C ASP A 296 -17.74 -17.83 -17.17
N PRO A 297 -18.23 -18.16 -15.95
CA PRO A 297 -17.52 -18.93 -14.91
C PRO A 297 -17.02 -20.34 -15.29
N GLY A 298 -17.38 -20.86 -16.48
CA GLY A 298 -17.03 -22.21 -16.95
C GLY A 298 -15.54 -22.49 -17.10
N THR A 299 -14.69 -21.46 -17.12
CA THR A 299 -13.22 -21.59 -17.20
C THR A 299 -12.52 -21.64 -15.84
N SER A 300 -13.27 -21.52 -14.73
CA SER A 300 -12.72 -21.46 -13.37
C SER A 300 -12.26 -22.82 -12.84
N ARG A 301 -11.03 -22.85 -12.31
CA ARG A 301 -10.45 -23.98 -11.58
C ARG A 301 -10.66 -23.78 -10.09
N ALA A 302 -10.93 -24.88 -9.38
CA ALA A 302 -10.95 -24.85 -7.93
C ALA A 302 -9.58 -24.43 -7.38
N VAL A 303 -9.59 -23.47 -6.47
CA VAL A 303 -8.42 -23.05 -5.70
C VAL A 303 -7.91 -24.24 -4.87
N PRO A 304 -6.59 -24.53 -4.87
CA PRO A 304 -6.03 -25.59 -4.02
C PRO A 304 -6.31 -25.36 -2.54
N ASP A 305 -6.33 -26.42 -1.73
CA ASP A 305 -6.67 -26.32 -0.30
C ASP A 305 -5.74 -25.39 0.48
N TRP A 306 -4.44 -25.37 0.18
CA TRP A 306 -3.50 -24.41 0.77
C TRP A 306 -3.83 -22.96 0.40
N GLY A 307 -4.35 -22.77 -0.82
CA GLY A 307 -4.77 -21.46 -1.33
C GLY A 307 -6.00 -20.93 -0.59
N ARG A 308 -6.90 -21.80 -0.10
CA ARG A 308 -8.08 -21.40 0.67
C ARG A 308 -7.74 -20.68 1.98
N ALA A 309 -6.51 -20.82 2.48
CA ALA A 309 -6.06 -20.17 3.70
C ALA A 309 -5.51 -18.75 3.47
N ILE A 310 -5.31 -18.34 2.22
CA ILE A 310 -4.66 -17.07 1.87
C ILE A 310 -5.40 -16.25 0.82
N PHE A 311 -6.13 -16.90 -0.07
CA PHE A 311 -6.81 -16.25 -1.17
C PHE A 311 -8.16 -15.68 -0.73
N SER A 312 -8.54 -14.57 -1.36
CA SER A 312 -9.84 -13.95 -1.20
C SER A 312 -10.95 -14.84 -1.81
N PRO A 313 -12.21 -14.63 -1.43
CA PRO A 313 -13.36 -15.26 -2.09
C PRO A 313 -13.48 -14.94 -3.58
N LEU A 314 -12.79 -13.89 -4.05
CA LEU A 314 -12.80 -13.41 -5.42
C LEU A 314 -11.54 -13.83 -6.20
N ALA A 315 -10.70 -14.70 -5.63
CA ALA A 315 -9.48 -15.14 -6.30
C ALA A 315 -9.79 -15.82 -7.64
N VAL A 316 -9.12 -15.37 -8.68
CA VAL A 316 -9.26 -15.94 -10.02
C VAL A 316 -8.24 -17.05 -10.16
N CYS A 317 -8.71 -18.26 -10.43
CA CYS A 317 -7.87 -19.40 -10.78
C CYS A 317 -8.50 -20.06 -11.99
N MET A 318 -7.80 -20.13 -13.12
CA MET A 318 -8.36 -20.66 -14.35
C MET A 318 -7.34 -21.37 -15.23
N ARG A 319 -7.85 -22.10 -16.21
CA ARG A 319 -7.10 -22.52 -17.40
C ARG A 319 -7.80 -21.92 -18.61
N PRO A 320 -7.23 -20.86 -19.23
CA PRO A 320 -7.80 -20.31 -20.44
C PRO A 320 -7.89 -21.37 -21.53
N ASP A 321 -9.07 -21.55 -22.12
CA ASP A 321 -9.35 -22.53 -23.18
C ASP A 321 -9.56 -21.88 -24.56
N SER A 322 -9.53 -20.56 -24.61
CA SER A 322 -9.71 -19.73 -25.80
C SER A 322 -8.88 -18.45 -25.71
N ASP A 323 -8.57 -17.87 -26.86
CA ASP A 323 -7.86 -16.58 -26.94
C ASP A 323 -8.64 -15.46 -26.24
N GLN A 324 -9.98 -15.52 -26.29
CA GLN A 324 -10.83 -14.57 -25.57
C GLN A 324 -10.69 -14.70 -24.05
N ALA A 325 -10.71 -15.93 -23.52
CA ALA A 325 -10.51 -16.17 -22.10
C ALA A 325 -9.12 -15.74 -21.63
N LEU A 326 -8.10 -15.98 -22.46
CA LEU A 326 -6.74 -15.55 -22.19
C LEU A 326 -6.62 -14.02 -22.19
N ALA A 327 -7.14 -13.35 -23.22
CA ALA A 327 -7.16 -11.90 -23.31
C ALA A 327 -7.90 -11.28 -22.12
N GLY A 328 -9.06 -11.84 -21.74
CA GLY A 328 -9.82 -11.42 -20.57
C GLY A 328 -9.01 -11.51 -19.26
N PHE A 329 -8.30 -12.62 -19.05
CA PHE A 329 -7.42 -12.77 -17.88
C PHE A 329 -6.28 -11.74 -17.86
N ILE A 330 -5.65 -11.50 -19.01
CA ILE A 330 -4.59 -10.49 -19.15
C ILE A 330 -5.13 -9.10 -18.78
N LYS A 331 -6.30 -8.72 -19.34
CA LYS A 331 -6.95 -7.44 -19.05
C LYS A 331 -7.24 -7.28 -17.57
N TYR A 332 -7.86 -8.30 -16.96
CA TYR A 332 -8.16 -8.33 -15.53
C TYR A 332 -6.90 -8.11 -14.67
N CYS A 333 -5.81 -8.81 -14.97
CA CYS A 333 -4.58 -8.72 -14.18
C CYS A 333 -3.94 -7.34 -14.25
N VAL A 334 -3.86 -6.76 -15.45
CA VAL A 334 -3.30 -5.42 -15.65
C VAL A 334 -4.17 -4.37 -14.95
N ALA A 335 -5.49 -4.44 -15.12
CA ALA A 335 -6.42 -3.50 -14.50
C ALA A 335 -6.42 -3.62 -12.96
N LEU A 336 -6.43 -4.84 -12.41
CA LEU A 336 -6.33 -5.09 -10.98
C LEU A 336 -5.01 -4.55 -10.41
N THR A 337 -3.90 -4.75 -11.11
CA THR A 337 -2.58 -4.24 -10.69
C THR A 337 -2.57 -2.72 -10.66
N ARG A 338 -3.10 -2.06 -11.68
CA ARG A 338 -3.20 -0.60 -11.71
C ARG A 338 -4.11 -0.07 -10.61
N ALA A 339 -5.30 -0.64 -10.44
CA ALA A 339 -6.20 -0.28 -9.36
C ALA A 339 -5.53 -0.42 -7.98
N HIS A 340 -4.78 -1.51 -7.77
CA HIS A 340 -4.03 -1.75 -6.53
C HIS A 340 -2.93 -0.71 -6.28
N LEU A 341 -2.15 -0.38 -7.30
CA LEU A 341 -1.11 0.65 -7.23
C LEU A 341 -1.73 2.03 -6.97
N MET A 342 -2.82 2.38 -7.65
CA MET A 342 -3.59 3.61 -7.43
C MET A 342 -4.11 3.69 -5.99
N TYR A 343 -4.66 2.61 -5.45
CA TYR A 343 -5.10 2.55 -4.05
C TYR A 343 -3.94 2.81 -3.08
N SER A 344 -2.77 2.23 -3.35
CA SER A 344 -1.59 2.39 -2.50
C SER A 344 -1.18 3.87 -2.33
N THR A 345 -1.41 4.71 -3.36
CA THR A 345 -1.05 6.14 -3.30
C THR A 345 -1.84 6.92 -2.25
N LEU A 346 -3.03 6.44 -1.88
CA LEU A 346 -3.93 7.08 -0.90
C LEU A 346 -3.65 6.65 0.54
N LEU A 347 -2.86 5.60 0.74
CA LEU A 347 -2.64 5.04 2.06
C LEU A 347 -1.55 5.76 2.84
N SER A 348 -1.80 5.90 4.14
CA SER A 348 -0.84 6.34 5.15
C SER A 348 -0.46 5.16 6.07
N PRO A 349 0.75 5.13 6.62
CA PRO A 349 1.14 4.09 7.56
C PRO A 349 0.28 4.18 8.84
N ILE A 350 -0.15 3.03 9.34
CA ILE A 350 -0.85 2.91 10.62
C ILE A 350 0.15 3.10 11.73
N GLU A 351 -0.03 4.16 12.51
CA GLU A 351 0.78 4.36 13.71
C GLU A 351 0.15 3.69 14.94
N PRO A 352 0.93 2.99 15.79
CA PRO A 352 0.42 2.28 16.97
C PRO A 352 0.05 3.23 18.14
N ARG A 353 -0.55 4.40 17.85
CA ARG A 353 -0.95 5.40 18.86
C ARG A 353 -2.20 5.00 19.64
N THR A 354 -3.05 4.18 19.03
CA THR A 354 -4.31 3.73 19.62
C THR A 354 -4.35 2.21 19.74
N LYS A 355 -5.15 1.68 20.68
CA LYS A 355 -5.35 0.22 20.81
C LYS A 355 -5.91 -0.42 19.53
N PRO A 356 -6.91 0.17 18.83
CA PRO A 356 -7.37 -0.34 17.54
C PRO A 356 -6.26 -0.40 16.49
N ALA A 357 -5.45 0.65 16.35
CA ALA A 357 -4.35 0.69 15.40
C ALA A 357 -3.29 -0.38 15.70
N ALA A 358 -2.88 -0.53 16.96
CA ALA A 358 -1.94 -1.58 17.37
C ALA A 358 -2.48 -3.00 17.11
N ARG A 359 -3.79 -3.22 17.32
CA ARG A 359 -4.45 -4.50 16.98
C ARG A 359 -4.45 -4.74 15.47
N ARG A 360 -4.71 -3.70 14.67
CA ARG A 360 -4.71 -3.81 13.21
C ARG A 360 -3.32 -4.18 12.70
N LEU A 361 -2.26 -3.51 13.17
CA LEU A 361 -0.87 -3.85 12.84
C LEU A 361 -0.53 -5.31 13.16
N ALA A 362 -0.95 -5.81 14.33
CA ALA A 362 -0.75 -7.21 14.69
C ALA A 362 -1.48 -8.18 13.75
N GLU A 363 -2.68 -7.82 13.29
CA GLU A 363 -3.43 -8.61 12.31
C GLU A 363 -2.73 -8.61 10.93
N LEU A 364 -2.24 -7.46 10.47
CA LEU A 364 -1.49 -7.36 9.22
C LEU A 364 -0.23 -8.23 9.24
N ALA A 365 0.55 -8.15 10.32
CA ALA A 365 1.74 -8.98 10.53
C ALA A 365 1.41 -10.49 10.52
N ALA A 366 0.32 -10.89 11.18
CA ALA A 366 -0.15 -12.27 11.17
C ALA A 366 -0.62 -12.71 9.77
N GLY A 367 -1.27 -11.81 9.02
CA GLY A 367 -1.66 -12.01 7.62
C GLY A 367 -0.47 -12.27 6.71
N HIS A 368 0.58 -11.46 6.81
CA HIS A 368 1.81 -11.66 6.04
C HIS A 368 2.47 -13.00 6.36
N SER A 369 2.59 -13.32 7.65
CA SER A 369 3.15 -14.59 8.10
C SER A 369 2.35 -15.78 7.57
N ARG A 370 1.01 -15.69 7.60
CA ARG A 370 0.11 -16.69 7.05
C ARG A 370 0.31 -16.86 5.54
N PHE A 371 0.38 -15.75 4.80
CA PHE A 371 0.59 -15.79 3.35
C PHE A 371 1.89 -16.51 2.99
N CYS A 372 3.01 -16.06 3.55
CA CYS A 372 4.33 -16.63 3.23
C CYS A 372 4.44 -18.10 3.67
N ALA A 373 3.96 -18.46 4.86
CA ALA A 373 4.01 -19.84 5.35
C ALA A 373 3.20 -20.82 4.47
N ASN A 374 2.02 -20.42 3.99
CA ASN A 374 1.20 -21.26 3.10
C ASN A 374 1.81 -21.38 1.69
N GLN A 375 2.41 -20.32 1.17
CA GLN A 375 3.13 -20.37 -0.11
C GLN A 375 4.36 -21.29 -0.02
N LEU A 376 5.13 -21.24 1.08
CA LEU A 376 6.26 -22.15 1.30
C LEU A 376 5.83 -23.62 1.43
N ALA A 377 4.60 -23.89 1.87
CA ALA A 377 4.05 -25.24 1.92
C ALA A 377 3.69 -25.79 0.51
N ASN A 378 3.67 -24.97 -0.54
CA ASN A 378 3.38 -25.37 -1.91
C ASN A 378 4.55 -26.16 -2.52
N LYS A 379 4.45 -27.49 -2.44
CA LYS A 379 5.47 -28.43 -2.95
C LYS A 379 5.63 -28.46 -4.48
N LYS A 380 4.75 -27.82 -5.27
CA LYS A 380 4.87 -27.87 -6.73
C LYS A 380 6.04 -27.03 -7.23
N THR A 381 6.13 -25.78 -6.78
CA THR A 381 7.21 -24.85 -7.14
C THR A 381 8.54 -25.37 -6.62
N SER A 382 8.60 -25.77 -5.33
CA SER A 382 9.84 -26.25 -4.72
C SER A 382 10.42 -27.47 -5.45
N ARG A 383 9.59 -28.43 -5.90
CA ARG A 383 10.06 -29.61 -6.64
C ARG A 383 10.69 -29.27 -8.00
N VAL A 384 10.15 -28.26 -8.71
CA VAL A 384 10.71 -27.85 -10.00
C VAL A 384 12.07 -27.19 -9.80
N LEU A 385 12.19 -26.33 -8.79
CA LEU A 385 13.43 -25.66 -8.44
C LEU A 385 14.48 -26.64 -7.88
N GLU A 386 14.08 -27.54 -6.96
CA GLU A 386 14.96 -28.56 -6.36
C GLU A 386 15.59 -29.47 -7.42
N ALA A 387 14.82 -29.84 -8.45
CA ALA A 387 15.31 -30.66 -9.54
C ALA A 387 16.34 -29.94 -10.43
N ALA A 388 16.27 -28.61 -10.52
CA ALA A 388 17.15 -27.81 -11.37
C ALA A 388 18.38 -27.25 -10.63
N PHE A 389 18.22 -26.85 -9.37
CA PHE A 389 19.23 -26.10 -8.62
C PHE A 389 19.71 -26.81 -7.34
N GLY A 390 19.10 -27.94 -6.99
CA GLY A 390 19.35 -28.64 -5.74
C GLY A 390 18.60 -28.05 -4.54
N ALA A 391 18.61 -28.79 -3.44
CA ALA A 391 17.77 -28.52 -2.26
C ALA A 391 18.18 -27.26 -1.49
N GLU A 392 19.48 -27.02 -1.33
CA GLU A 392 20.00 -25.90 -0.51
C GLU A 392 19.70 -24.55 -1.15
N LEU A 393 20.01 -24.40 -2.45
CA LEU A 393 19.70 -23.18 -3.19
C LEU A 393 18.20 -22.95 -3.22
N THR A 394 17.41 -23.98 -3.52
CA THR A 394 15.95 -23.86 -3.55
C THR A 394 15.37 -23.43 -2.21
N SER A 395 15.84 -24.02 -1.11
CA SER A 395 15.34 -23.66 0.22
C SER A 395 15.65 -22.20 0.56
N SER A 396 16.86 -21.73 0.24
CA SER A 396 17.26 -20.34 0.48
C SER A 396 16.47 -19.38 -0.41
N TYR A 397 16.38 -19.68 -1.70
CA TYR A 397 15.61 -18.89 -2.69
C TYR A 397 14.14 -18.75 -2.30
N MET A 398 13.48 -19.86 -1.96
CA MET A 398 12.06 -19.86 -1.58
C MET A 398 11.81 -19.04 -0.30
N SER A 399 12.64 -19.21 0.72
CA SER A 399 12.40 -18.63 2.06
C SER A 399 12.94 -17.21 2.25
N GLN A 400 13.94 -16.80 1.47
CA GLN A 400 14.61 -15.51 1.61
C GLN A 400 14.33 -14.55 0.43
N LEU A 401 13.93 -15.07 -0.74
CA LEU A 401 13.52 -14.24 -1.88
C LEU A 401 12.05 -14.42 -2.24
N MET A 402 11.54 -15.61 -2.52
CA MET A 402 10.15 -15.68 -3.02
C MET A 402 9.13 -15.30 -1.96
N PHE A 403 9.27 -15.84 -0.74
CA PHE A 403 8.26 -15.74 0.31
C PHE A 403 8.89 -15.37 1.67
N ASP A 404 9.69 -14.31 1.68
CA ASP A 404 10.29 -13.78 2.89
C ASP A 404 9.25 -13.08 3.79
N CYS A 405 9.43 -13.25 5.11
CA CYS A 405 8.61 -12.58 6.11
C CYS A 405 9.46 -12.23 7.33
N ASP A 406 10.12 -11.08 7.26
CA ASP A 406 10.84 -10.48 8.39
C ASP A 406 10.13 -9.19 8.78
N LEU A 407 9.42 -9.20 9.92
CA LEU A 407 8.67 -8.04 10.42
C LEU A 407 9.57 -6.86 10.82
N SER A 408 10.87 -7.10 10.99
CA SER A 408 11.85 -6.03 11.24
C SER A 408 12.34 -5.39 9.95
N ASP A 409 12.00 -5.97 8.80
CA ASP A 409 12.49 -5.49 7.53
C ASP A 409 11.79 -4.21 7.08
N SER A 410 12.58 -3.17 6.86
CA SER A 410 12.15 -1.92 6.26
C SER A 410 13.18 -1.48 5.22
N PRO A 411 13.05 -1.97 3.97
CA PRO A 411 13.90 -1.55 2.87
C PRO A 411 13.84 -0.02 2.71
N PRO A 412 14.97 0.66 2.47
CA PRO A 412 14.95 2.10 2.24
C PRO A 412 14.12 2.40 1.00
N TRP A 413 13.39 3.51 1.05
CA TRP A 413 12.68 4.06 -0.09
C TRP A 413 13.04 5.54 -0.21
N TYR A 414 12.96 6.07 -1.42
CA TYR A 414 13.24 7.46 -1.69
C TYR A 414 11.95 8.26 -1.61
N ASP A 415 11.92 9.30 -0.77
CA ASP A 415 10.80 10.22 -0.74
C ASP A 415 10.83 11.15 -1.95
N GLY A 416 10.17 10.70 -3.01
CA GLY A 416 9.99 11.45 -4.23
C GLY A 416 9.08 12.68 -4.09
N SER A 417 8.47 12.95 -2.94
CA SER A 417 7.55 14.10 -2.79
C SER A 417 8.19 15.43 -3.17
N LEU A 418 9.47 15.63 -2.85
CA LEU A 418 10.22 16.82 -3.26
C LEU A 418 10.49 16.85 -4.77
N SER A 419 10.82 15.70 -5.36
CA SER A 419 11.04 15.56 -6.81
C SER A 419 9.77 15.83 -7.61
N ARG A 420 8.63 15.31 -7.15
CA ARG A 420 7.30 15.62 -7.70
C ARG A 420 6.97 17.10 -7.60
N LEU A 421 7.30 17.74 -6.46
CA LEU A 421 7.14 19.18 -6.29
C LEU A 421 7.97 19.93 -7.35
N TYR A 422 9.21 19.51 -7.58
CA TYR A 422 10.08 20.08 -8.62
C TYR A 422 9.52 19.88 -10.03
N HIS A 423 9.06 18.68 -10.39
CA HIS A 423 8.47 18.43 -11.70
C HIS A 423 7.16 19.18 -11.92
N GLU A 424 6.34 19.34 -10.87
CA GLU A 424 5.15 20.19 -10.92
C GLU A 424 5.54 21.66 -11.15
N PHE A 425 6.62 22.16 -10.52
CA PHE A 425 7.15 23.49 -10.80
C PHE A 425 7.62 23.66 -12.24
N GLU A 426 8.26 22.64 -12.81
CA GLU A 426 8.73 22.68 -14.21
C GLU A 426 7.56 22.64 -15.21
N ARG A 427 6.52 21.84 -14.94
CA ARG A 427 5.37 21.67 -15.84
C ARG A 427 4.38 22.84 -15.77
N ASN A 428 4.23 23.47 -14.61
CA ASN A 428 3.32 24.59 -14.37
C ASN A 428 4.07 25.84 -13.87
N PRO A 429 4.82 26.54 -14.73
CA PRO A 429 5.61 27.72 -14.32
C PRO A 429 4.77 29.01 -14.14
N GLU A 430 3.57 29.09 -14.73
CA GLU A 430 2.73 30.31 -14.74
C GLU A 430 1.93 30.60 -13.45
N PRO A 431 1.42 29.62 -12.66
CA PRO A 431 0.60 29.94 -11.47
C PRO A 431 1.37 30.57 -10.32
N TRP A 432 2.71 30.56 -10.34
CA TRP A 432 3.53 30.77 -9.14
C TRP A 432 4.53 31.93 -9.28
N ARG A 433 4.08 33.06 -9.84
CA ARG A 433 4.88 34.31 -9.92
C ARG A 433 5.30 34.86 -8.55
N ASP A 434 4.65 34.45 -7.46
CA ASP A 434 5.03 34.80 -6.10
C ASP A 434 5.57 33.57 -5.37
N GLY A 435 6.88 33.32 -5.48
CA GLY A 435 7.58 32.37 -4.61
C GLY A 435 7.39 32.66 -3.11
N ALA A 436 6.91 33.86 -2.75
CA ALA A 436 6.46 34.22 -1.42
C ALA A 436 5.29 33.36 -0.91
N GLU A 437 4.37 32.93 -1.77
CA GLU A 437 3.19 32.13 -1.38
C GLU A 437 3.55 30.66 -1.11
N LEU A 438 4.50 30.09 -1.85
CA LEU A 438 5.04 28.76 -1.56
C LEU A 438 5.89 28.73 -0.29
N LEU A 439 6.70 29.78 -0.10
CA LEU A 439 7.42 29.96 1.16
C LEU A 439 6.45 30.17 2.32
N SER A 440 5.29 30.82 2.12
CA SER A 440 4.28 30.93 3.17
C SER A 440 3.59 29.60 3.47
N ILE A 441 3.19 28.82 2.45
CA ILE A 441 2.59 27.48 2.66
C ILE A 441 3.58 26.54 3.36
N ARG A 442 4.85 26.51 2.93
CA ARG A 442 5.89 25.71 3.59
C ARG A 442 6.11 26.16 5.02
N ARG A 443 6.17 27.48 5.26
CA ARG A 443 6.32 28.06 6.60
C ARG A 443 5.12 27.72 7.48
N GLU A 444 3.90 27.76 6.96
CA GLU A 444 2.69 27.36 7.69
C GLU A 444 2.72 25.87 8.09
N LEU A 445 3.16 24.99 7.19
CA LEU A 445 3.31 23.56 7.47
C LEU A 445 4.40 23.30 8.52
N ASP A 446 5.55 23.97 8.40
CA ASP A 446 6.66 23.84 9.35
C ASP A 446 6.27 24.38 10.73
N VAL A 447 5.51 25.49 10.80
CA VAL A 447 4.92 26.01 12.05
C VAL A 447 3.93 25.04 12.68
N SER A 448 3.05 24.43 11.88
CA SER A 448 2.10 23.44 12.35
C SER A 448 2.82 22.23 12.97
N LYS A 449 3.85 21.71 12.28
CA LYS A 449 4.70 20.62 12.79
C LYS A 449 5.44 21.01 14.07
N ALA A 450 6.01 22.22 14.11
CA ALA A 450 6.72 22.74 15.28
C ALA A 450 5.81 22.84 16.51
N ARG A 451 4.57 23.33 16.35
CA ARG A 451 3.57 23.38 17.42
C ARG A 451 3.24 21.99 17.96
N VAL A 452 3.00 21.01 17.07
CA VAL A 452 2.75 19.62 17.48
C VAL A 452 3.92 19.04 18.28
N PHE A 453 5.17 19.32 17.88
CA PHE A 453 6.33 18.86 18.65
C PHE A 453 6.45 19.55 20.01
N LEU A 454 6.20 20.86 20.08
CA LEU A 454 6.22 21.60 21.35
C LEU A 454 5.12 21.16 22.31
N ASP A 455 3.88 20.99 21.82
CA ASP A 455 2.75 20.56 22.64
C ASP A 455 3.01 19.18 23.25
N ARG A 456 3.55 18.25 22.46
CA ARG A 456 3.92 16.92 22.93
C ARG A 456 5.11 16.95 23.90
N PHE A 457 6.09 17.82 23.69
CA PHE A 457 7.19 18.03 24.64
C PHE A 457 6.69 18.58 25.98
N ILE A 458 5.81 19.60 25.95
CA ILE A 458 5.16 20.17 27.14
C ILE A 458 4.32 19.11 27.87
N ALA A 459 3.66 18.22 27.12
CA ALA A 459 2.92 17.08 27.68
C ALA A 459 3.82 16.01 28.32
N GLY A 460 5.15 16.17 28.29
CA GLY A 460 6.11 15.28 28.94
C GLY A 460 6.53 14.07 28.11
N GLU A 461 6.32 14.08 26.79
CA GLU A 461 6.80 13.02 25.92
C GLU A 461 8.33 13.09 25.75
N GLY A 462 9.06 12.24 26.48
CA GLY A 462 10.53 12.21 26.48
C GLY A 462 11.19 11.84 25.14
N SER A 463 10.43 11.41 24.14
CA SER A 463 10.93 11.02 22.80
C SER A 463 11.16 12.19 21.83
N ILE A 464 10.86 13.42 22.26
CA ILE A 464 10.90 14.62 21.41
C ILE A 464 12.16 15.47 21.63
N ALA A 465 13.03 15.07 22.57
CA ALA A 465 14.33 15.73 22.77
C ALA A 465 15.26 15.61 21.54
N GLY A 466 16.21 16.55 21.41
CA GLY A 466 17.21 16.59 20.33
C GLY A 466 16.70 17.36 19.11
N GLU A 467 17.10 16.92 17.92
CA GLU A 467 16.91 17.63 16.64
C GLU A 467 15.44 18.04 16.36
N ARG A 468 14.45 17.30 16.87
CA ARG A 468 13.01 17.64 16.71
C ARG A 468 12.59 18.84 17.53
N LEU A 469 13.10 18.97 18.75
CA LEU A 469 12.84 20.13 19.62
C LEU A 469 13.65 21.34 19.16
N GLU A 470 14.88 21.13 18.68
CA GLU A 470 15.70 22.18 18.04
C GLU A 470 14.98 22.77 16.84
N PHE A 471 14.49 21.90 15.94
CA PHE A 471 13.70 22.29 14.77
C PHE A 471 12.45 23.08 15.19
N ALA A 472 11.70 22.59 16.18
CA ALA A 472 10.46 23.22 16.61
C ALA A 472 10.71 24.63 17.21
N LEU A 473 11.72 24.77 18.07
CA LEU A 473 12.07 26.05 18.69
C LEU A 473 12.62 27.06 17.68
N ALA A 474 13.50 26.62 16.77
CA ALA A 474 14.01 27.47 15.70
C ALA A 474 12.90 27.94 14.76
N THR A 475 11.98 27.05 14.39
CA THR A 475 10.85 27.35 13.51
C THR A 475 9.87 28.32 14.16
N MET A 476 9.56 28.13 15.46
CA MET A 476 8.70 29.07 16.19
C MET A 476 9.37 30.43 16.37
N TYR A 477 10.66 30.47 16.66
CA TYR A 477 11.43 31.73 16.74
C TYR A 477 11.45 32.47 15.40
N ASP A 478 11.51 31.77 14.27
CA ASP A 478 11.44 32.41 12.96
C ASP A 478 10.02 32.82 12.55
N ALA A 479 8.98 32.11 12.97
CA ALA A 479 7.62 32.32 12.49
C ALA A 479 6.71 33.17 13.40
N ASP A 480 6.88 33.10 14.71
CA ASP A 480 6.01 33.76 15.70
C ASP A 480 6.71 35.01 16.25
N GLU A 481 6.16 36.19 15.95
CA GLU A 481 6.73 37.47 16.35
C GLU A 481 6.70 37.67 17.87
N GLN A 482 5.62 37.24 18.54
CA GLN A 482 5.52 37.38 19.99
C GLN A 482 6.50 36.47 20.71
N PHE A 483 6.64 35.23 20.24
CA PHE A 483 7.63 34.30 20.76
C PHE A 483 9.05 34.83 20.55
N ARG A 484 9.33 35.37 19.35
CA ARG A 484 10.63 35.95 19.03
C ARG A 484 10.96 37.15 19.91
N ASP A 485 10.05 38.11 20.04
CA ASP A 485 10.28 39.32 20.85
C ASP A 485 10.56 38.95 22.31
N ALA A 486 9.82 37.98 22.86
CA ALA A 486 10.06 37.48 24.22
C ALA A 486 11.43 36.80 24.37
N ILE A 487 11.91 36.11 23.34
CA ILE A 487 13.24 35.49 23.33
C ILE A 487 14.33 36.54 23.13
N ASP A 488 14.16 37.50 22.23
CA ASP A 488 15.14 38.56 21.96
C ASP A 488 15.36 39.46 23.19
N ASP A 489 14.30 39.71 23.97
CA ASP A 489 14.38 40.40 25.26
C ASP A 489 15.18 39.58 26.30
N ALA A 490 15.05 38.25 26.29
CA ALA A 490 15.72 37.37 27.24
C ALA A 490 17.17 36.99 26.82
N MET A 491 17.42 36.90 25.51
CA MET A 491 18.63 36.38 24.87
C MET A 491 18.99 37.21 23.63
N PRO A 492 19.46 38.46 23.82
CA PRO A 492 19.67 39.40 22.71
C PRO A 492 20.76 38.97 21.72
N ASP A 493 21.63 38.02 22.08
CA ASP A 493 22.65 37.46 21.19
C ASP A 493 22.05 36.54 20.09
N LEU A 494 20.83 36.03 20.27
CA LEU A 494 20.17 35.16 19.28
C LEU A 494 19.71 35.92 18.02
N ALA A 495 19.43 37.22 18.13
CA ALA A 495 18.98 38.03 17.00
C ALA A 495 20.04 38.12 15.88
N GLU A 496 21.33 38.19 16.24
CA GLU A 496 22.44 38.17 15.26
C GLU A 496 22.72 36.77 14.70
N LEU A 497 22.47 35.73 15.50
CA LEU A 497 22.63 34.32 15.13
C LEU A 497 21.57 33.85 14.14
N ARG A 498 20.35 34.39 14.22
CA ARG A 498 19.21 34.06 13.33
C ARG A 498 19.55 34.15 11.85
N LEU A 499 20.27 35.20 11.45
CA LEU A 499 20.61 35.45 10.05
C LEU A 499 21.78 34.59 9.54
N ARG A 500 22.49 33.89 10.45
CA ARG A 500 23.71 33.15 10.14
C ARG A 500 23.56 31.64 10.27
N ASP A 501 22.89 31.16 11.32
CA ASP A 501 22.70 29.74 11.59
C ASP A 501 21.41 29.48 12.42
N PRO A 502 20.27 29.22 11.74
CA PRO A 502 19.01 28.91 12.42
C PRO A 502 19.04 27.64 13.27
N ALA A 503 19.89 26.67 12.94
CA ALA A 503 20.00 25.42 13.71
C ALA A 503 20.69 25.68 15.06
N GLU A 504 21.66 26.59 15.10
CA GLU A 504 22.29 27.02 16.36
C GLU A 504 21.30 27.74 17.29
N VAL A 505 20.36 28.53 16.74
CA VAL A 505 19.29 29.13 17.52
C VAL A 505 18.42 28.06 18.18
N GLY A 506 18.04 27.01 17.44
CA GLY A 506 17.29 25.87 17.96
C GLY A 506 18.01 25.16 19.11
N ARG A 507 19.31 24.88 18.95
CA ARG A 507 20.15 24.26 20.00
C ARG A 507 20.25 25.10 21.26
N ARG A 508 20.47 26.41 21.12
CA ARG A 508 20.58 27.36 22.24
C ARG A 508 19.27 27.44 23.03
N LEU A 509 18.14 27.56 22.32
CA LEU A 509 16.81 27.58 22.93
C LEU A 509 16.48 26.27 23.63
N GLN A 510 16.84 25.14 23.02
CA GLN A 510 16.66 23.83 23.62
C GLN A 510 17.45 23.71 24.93
N GLN A 511 18.72 24.12 24.93
CA GLN A 511 19.56 24.08 26.11
C GLN A 511 18.95 24.89 27.27
N GLN A 512 18.52 26.12 26.98
CA GLN A 512 17.86 26.98 27.99
C GLN A 512 16.55 26.38 28.51
N LEU A 513 15.74 25.80 27.62
CA LEU A 513 14.49 25.15 28.02
C LEU A 513 14.75 23.95 28.94
N LEU A 514 15.76 23.13 28.64
CA LEU A 514 16.16 22.00 29.47
C LEU A 514 16.73 22.44 30.82
N GLU A 515 17.48 23.55 30.87
CA GLU A 515 17.99 24.15 32.11
C GLU A 515 16.83 24.64 33.00
N LEU A 516 15.82 25.30 32.43
CA LEU A 516 14.63 25.76 33.15
C LEU A 516 13.79 24.60 33.69
N VAL A 517 13.57 23.56 32.88
CA VAL A 517 12.86 22.35 33.30
C VAL A 517 13.63 21.62 34.41
N GLY A 518 14.96 21.53 34.29
CA GLY A 518 15.84 20.94 35.29
C GLY A 518 15.85 21.72 36.62
N ALA A 519 15.88 23.04 36.56
CA ALA A 519 15.82 23.92 37.74
C ALA A 519 14.46 23.83 38.46
N GLY A 520 13.36 23.70 37.70
CA GLY A 520 12.01 23.51 38.24
C GLY A 520 11.85 22.17 38.98
N GLN A 521 12.45 21.09 38.47
CA GLN A 521 12.45 19.79 39.15
C GLN A 521 13.28 19.79 40.45
N GLN A 522 14.37 20.56 40.51
CA GLN A 522 15.16 20.74 41.74
C GLN A 522 14.43 21.58 42.80
N GLN A 523 13.67 22.62 42.39
CA GLN A 523 12.84 23.39 43.33
C GLN A 523 11.65 22.58 43.87
N GLN A 524 10.99 21.76 43.04
CA GLN A 524 9.90 20.90 43.50
C GLN A 524 10.37 19.81 44.46
N SER A 525 11.53 19.21 44.21
CA SER A 525 12.14 18.23 45.14
C SER A 525 12.61 18.88 46.45
N GLY A 526 13.10 20.13 46.42
CA GLY A 526 13.42 20.90 47.62
C GLY A 526 12.20 21.27 48.48
N GLN A 527 11.07 21.64 47.86
CA GLN A 527 9.82 21.91 48.57
C GLN A 527 9.17 20.64 49.14
N GLN A 528 9.28 19.50 48.46
CA GLN A 528 8.87 18.20 49.00
C GLN A 528 9.73 17.75 50.19
N GLN A 529 11.04 18.05 50.19
CA GLN A 529 11.90 17.77 51.35
C GLN A 529 11.61 18.69 52.55
N GLN A 530 11.33 19.98 52.34
CA GLN A 530 10.96 20.90 53.42
C GLN A 530 9.60 20.59 54.05
N SER A 531 8.61 20.20 53.24
CA SER A 531 7.29 19.76 53.73
C SER A 531 7.37 18.42 54.50
N GLY A 532 8.24 17.49 54.06
CA GLY A 532 8.53 16.26 54.80
C GLY A 532 9.19 16.51 56.17
N GLN A 533 10.12 17.46 56.27
CA GLN A 533 10.75 17.84 57.55
C GLN A 533 9.77 18.54 58.50
N GLN A 534 8.87 19.38 58.00
CA GLN A 534 7.83 20.01 58.82
C GLN A 534 6.81 18.98 59.35
N GLN A 535 6.41 17.99 58.54
CA GLN A 535 5.53 16.91 59.01
C GLN A 535 6.18 16.01 60.08
N GLN A 536 7.48 15.69 59.94
CA GLN A 536 8.20 14.93 60.97
C GLN A 536 8.32 15.70 62.29
N SER A 537 8.54 17.02 62.24
CA SER A 537 8.58 17.87 63.43
C SER A 537 7.22 17.95 64.16
N GLY A 538 6.11 17.99 63.41
CA GLY A 538 4.76 17.98 63.96
C GLY A 538 4.38 16.65 64.61
N GLN A 539 4.80 15.52 64.02
CA GLN A 539 4.60 14.20 64.62
C GLN A 539 5.40 14.01 65.91
N GLN A 540 6.63 14.50 65.99
CA GLN A 540 7.42 14.45 67.24
C GLN A 540 6.81 15.31 68.36
N GLN A 541 6.25 16.47 68.04
CA GLN A 541 5.55 17.30 69.03
C GLN A 541 4.25 16.65 69.52
N GLN A 542 3.47 16.00 68.66
CA GLN A 542 2.27 15.27 69.07
C GLN A 542 2.59 14.05 69.95
N LEU A 543 3.65 13.30 69.62
CA LEU A 543 4.14 12.21 70.46
C LEU A 543 4.60 12.70 71.85
N GLY A 544 5.28 13.85 71.91
CA GLY A 544 5.67 14.47 73.17
C GLY A 544 4.46 14.88 74.02
N GLN A 545 3.43 15.48 73.41
CA GLN A 545 2.20 15.87 74.12
C GLN A 545 1.40 14.66 74.63
N GLN A 546 1.33 13.58 73.86
CA GLN A 546 0.69 12.33 74.30
C GLN A 546 1.43 11.70 75.49
N GLN A 547 2.76 11.67 75.48
CA GLN A 547 3.54 11.17 76.61
C GLN A 547 3.34 12.04 77.86
N GLN A 548 3.26 13.36 77.70
CA GLN A 548 2.97 14.26 78.83
C GLN A 548 1.58 14.06 79.41
N GLN A 549 0.56 13.85 78.57
CA GLN A 549 -0.79 13.54 79.05
C GLN A 549 -0.85 12.18 79.75
N GLN A 550 -0.15 11.16 79.24
CA GLN A 550 -0.07 9.87 79.93
C GLN A 550 0.63 9.97 81.29
N GLN A 551 1.71 10.77 81.40
CA GLN A 551 2.37 11.00 82.69
C GLN A 551 1.46 11.74 83.67
N GLN A 552 0.69 12.73 83.22
CA GLN A 552 -0.27 13.44 84.06
C GLN A 552 -1.41 12.52 84.53
N GLN A 553 -1.92 11.65 83.66
CA GLN A 553 -2.93 10.65 84.04
C GLN A 553 -2.38 9.63 85.05
N GLN A 554 -1.13 9.18 84.88
CA GLN A 554 -0.48 8.30 85.85
C GLN A 554 -0.26 8.99 87.20
N GLN A 555 0.10 10.28 87.21
CA GLN A 555 0.23 11.05 88.46
C GLN A 555 -1.12 11.27 89.16
N GLN A 556 -2.20 11.50 88.41
CA GLN A 556 -3.54 11.59 89.00
C GLN A 556 -3.98 10.24 89.58
N GLN A 557 -3.73 9.12 88.89
CA GLN A 557 -4.04 7.79 89.42
C GLN A 557 -3.21 7.43 90.66
N GLN A 558 -2.00 7.97 90.81
CA GLN A 558 -1.19 7.81 92.03
C GLN A 558 -1.64 8.72 93.17
N GLN A 559 -2.39 9.80 92.91
CA GLN A 559 -2.96 10.66 93.95
C GLN A 559 -4.34 10.17 94.43
N GLU A 560 -5.01 9.31 93.64
CA GLU A 560 -6.29 8.68 94.00
C GLU A 560 -6.14 7.32 94.72
N GLN A 561 -4.91 6.81 94.85
CA GLN A 561 -4.54 5.67 95.71
C GLN A 561 -3.90 6.16 97.00
#